data_AF-A0A8V5FYT2-F1
#
_entry.id   AF-A0A8V5FYT2-F1
#
_cell.length_a   1.000
_cell.length_b   1.000
_cell.length_c   1.000
_cell.angle_alpha   90.00
_cell.angle_beta   90.00
_cell.angle_gamma   90.00
#
_symmetry.space_group_name_H-M   'P 1'
#
loop_
_entity.id
_entity.type
_entity.pdbx_description
1 polymer ?
#
loop_
_entity_poly.entity_id
_entity_poly.type
_entity_poly.pdbx_seq_one_letter_code
_entity_poly.pdbx_strand_id
1 'polypeptide(L)'
;MKMEFTIKHTWDGLPVSHEPATIWLKSDNVGLLMEVSAPLFNDPPAPLGEPGKPFSRLWDYEGYQQTQDFHTSVPFLECLPYD
;
A
#
# COMPACT_ATOMS: atom_id res chain seq x y z
N MET A 1 8.23 -12.49 -18.42
CA MET A 1 7.90 -13.53 -17.42
C MET A 1 7.02 -12.91 -16.35
N LYS A 2 5.96 -13.58 -15.89
CA LYS A 2 5.08 -13.10 -14.79
C LYS A 2 5.21 -14.07 -13.61
N MET A 3 5.60 -13.56 -12.44
CA MET A 3 5.65 -14.32 -11.19
C MET A 3 4.47 -13.91 -10.31
N GLU A 4 3.95 -14.85 -9.53
CA GLU A 4 2.83 -14.65 -8.62
C GLU A 4 3.17 -15.19 -7.24
N PHE A 5 2.89 -14.40 -6.21
CA PHE A 5 3.11 -14.75 -4.81
C PHE A 5 1.86 -14.44 -4.00
N THR A 6 1.51 -15.31 -3.06
CA THR A 6 0.37 -15.11 -2.14
C THR A 6 0.86 -15.16 -0.70
N ILE A 7 0.52 -14.15 0.10
CA ILE A 7 0.87 -14.08 1.52
C ILE A 7 -0.17 -14.88 2.32
N LYS A 8 0.20 -16.10 2.71
CA LYS A 8 -0.71 -17.04 3.40
C LYS A 8 -0.52 -17.09 4.92
N HIS A 9 0.57 -16.52 5.43
CA HIS A 9 0.91 -16.56 6.84
C HIS A 9 1.23 -15.16 7.36
N THR A 10 0.87 -14.92 8.62
CA THR A 10 1.25 -13.73 9.39
C THR A 10 2.73 -13.81 9.80
N TRP A 11 3.24 -12.71 10.35
CA TRP A 11 4.66 -12.59 10.72
C TRP A 11 5.10 -13.62 11.78
N ASP A 12 4.17 -14.11 12.61
CA ASP A 12 4.36 -15.14 13.63
C ASP A 12 4.11 -16.57 13.09
N GLY A 13 3.92 -16.71 11.78
CA GLY A 13 3.78 -18.00 11.09
C GLY A 13 2.38 -18.63 11.19
N LEU A 14 1.40 -17.93 11.78
CA LEU A 14 0.01 -18.39 11.78
C LEU A 14 -0.62 -18.18 10.39
N PRO A 15 -1.62 -19.00 9.99
CA PRO A 15 -2.36 -18.74 8.77
C PRO A 15 -3.11 -17.40 8.83
N VAL A 16 -3.14 -16.69 7.70
CA VAL A 16 -3.94 -15.47 7.56
C VAL A 16 -5.43 -15.79 7.68
N SER A 17 -6.17 -15.02 8.48
CA SER A 17 -7.60 -15.21 8.78
C SER A 17 -8.56 -14.40 7.88
N HIS A 18 -8.01 -13.65 6.93
CA HIS A 18 -8.73 -12.84 5.95
C HIS A 18 -8.33 -13.23 4.52
N GLU A 19 -8.88 -12.55 3.50
CA GLU A 19 -8.49 -12.79 2.11
C GLU A 19 -7.00 -12.49 1.88
N PRO A 20 -6.19 -13.48 1.43
CA PRO A 20 -4.74 -13.29 1.27
C PRO A 20 -4.35 -12.20 0.27
N ALA A 21 -3.32 -11.43 0.60
CA ALA A 21 -2.69 -10.52 -0.34
C ALA A 21 -1.93 -11.28 -1.44
N THR A 22 -2.04 -10.82 -2.68
CA THR A 22 -1.39 -11.38 -3.86
C THR A 22 -0.50 -10.34 -4.53
N ILE A 23 0.72 -10.73 -4.89
CA ILE A 23 1.73 -9.89 -5.53
C ILE A 23 2.08 -10.51 -6.88
N TRP A 24 2.07 -9.71 -7.95
CA TRP A 24 2.57 -10.10 -9.26
C TRP A 24 3.80 -9.28 -9.62
N LEU A 25 4.84 -9.96 -10.11
CA LEU A 25 6.06 -9.34 -10.62
C LEU A 25 6.19 -9.63 -12.11
N LYS A 26 6.37 -8.59 -12.92
CA LYS A 26 6.57 -8.67 -14.37
C LYS A 26 7.85 -7.92 -14.74
N SER A 27 8.71 -8.58 -15.52
CA SER A 27 9.82 -7.89 -16.19
C SER A 27 9.26 -6.86 -17.17
N ASP A 28 9.78 -5.64 -17.14
CA ASP A 28 9.47 -4.56 -18.08
C ASP A 28 10.76 -4.03 -18.73
N ASN A 29 10.64 -3.33 -19.86
CA ASN A 29 11.78 -2.88 -20.68
C ASN A 29 12.72 -1.93 -19.93
N VAL A 30 12.22 -1.25 -18.90
CA VAL A 30 12.98 -0.30 -18.07
C VAL A 30 13.04 -0.71 -16.60
N GLY A 31 12.59 -1.91 -16.23
CA GLY A 31 12.62 -2.35 -14.83
C GLY A 31 11.71 -3.53 -14.50
N LEU A 32 11.12 -3.46 -13.30
CA LEU A 32 10.23 -4.49 -12.76
C LEU A 32 8.89 -3.84 -12.39
N LEU A 33 7.82 -4.30 -13.03
CA LEU A 33 6.46 -3.90 -12.67
C LEU A 33 5.95 -4.81 -11.54
N MET A 34 5.52 -4.20 -10.44
CA MET A 34 4.90 -4.88 -9.31
C MET A 34 3.42 -4.48 -9.21
N GLU A 35 2.54 -5.47 -9.17
CA GLU A 35 1.11 -5.29 -8.92
C GLU A 35 0.76 -5.98 -7.59
N VAL A 36 -0.05 -5.34 -6.75
CA VAL A 36 -0.47 -5.90 -5.45
C VAL A 36 -1.99 -5.84 -5.36
N SER A 37 -2.60 -6.93 -4.93
CA SER A 37 -4.02 -7.02 -4.58
C SER A 37 -4.13 -7.48 -3.14
N ALA A 38 -4.73 -6.68 -2.27
CA ALA A 38 -4.96 -7.01 -0.88
C ALA A 38 -6.27 -6.37 -0.40
N PRO A 39 -6.90 -6.90 0.66
CA PRO A 39 -8.07 -6.24 1.23
C PRO A 39 -7.67 -4.96 1.96
N LEU A 40 -8.52 -3.94 1.87
CA LEU A 40 -8.37 -2.71 2.64
C LEU A 40 -8.82 -2.94 4.08
N PHE A 41 -7.93 -2.71 5.04
CA PHE A 41 -8.20 -2.89 6.46
C PHE A 41 -8.18 -1.57 7.21
N ASN A 42 -9.24 -1.33 7.98
CA ASN A 42 -9.29 -0.32 9.04
C ASN A 42 -8.87 1.09 8.62
N ASP A 43 -9.19 1.53 7.41
CA ASP A 43 -8.95 2.92 6.99
C ASP A 43 -9.83 3.87 7.83
N PRO A 44 -9.26 4.60 8.81
CA PRO A 44 -10.04 5.53 9.60
C PRO A 44 -10.43 6.72 8.72
N PRO A 45 -11.62 7.32 8.91
CA PRO A 45 -12.00 8.51 8.16
C PRO A 45 -10.93 9.59 8.31
N ALA A 46 -10.62 10.25 7.19
CA ALA A 46 -9.62 11.29 7.14
C ALA A 46 -9.85 12.32 8.26
N PRO A 47 -8.79 12.74 8.98
CA PRO A 47 -8.93 13.74 10.02
C PRO A 47 -9.59 15.01 9.48
N LEU A 48 -10.48 15.60 10.28
CA LEU A 48 -11.07 16.91 9.96
C LEU A 48 -9.96 17.97 10.00
N GLY A 49 -9.46 18.38 8.83
CA GLY A 49 -8.42 19.39 8.68
C GLY A 49 -8.58 20.16 7.38
N GLU A 50 -8.18 21.44 7.38
CA GLU A 50 -8.19 22.24 6.16
C GLU A 50 -7.11 21.75 5.18
N PRO A 51 -7.43 21.60 3.88
CA PRO A 51 -6.43 21.29 2.85
C PRO A 51 -5.26 22.29 2.89
N GLY A 52 -4.03 21.78 2.86
CA GLY A 52 -2.81 22.62 2.83
C GLY A 52 -2.31 23.13 4.18
N LYS A 53 -2.90 22.68 5.31
CA LYS A 53 -2.36 22.94 6.66
C LYS A 53 -1.67 21.68 7.23
N PRO A 54 -0.58 21.84 8.00
CA PRO A 54 0.04 20.71 8.68
C PRO A 54 -0.92 20.12 9.72
N PHE A 55 -1.22 18.83 9.60
CA PHE A 55 -1.99 18.10 10.60
C PHE A 55 -1.04 17.51 11.63
N SER A 56 -1.04 18.05 12.85
CA SER A 56 -0.21 17.50 13.92
C SER A 56 -0.81 16.18 14.42
N ARG A 57 0.07 15.22 14.79
CA ARG A 57 -0.31 13.88 15.25
C ARG A 57 -0.89 12.93 14.20
N LEU A 58 -0.46 13.07 12.94
CA LEU A 58 -0.76 12.06 11.92
C LEU A 58 -0.26 10.65 12.30
N TRP A 59 0.80 10.54 13.10
CA TRP A 59 1.29 9.27 13.65
C TRP A 59 0.31 8.56 14.59
N ASP A 60 -0.68 9.27 15.17
CA ASP A 60 -1.77 8.63 15.93
C ASP A 60 -2.68 7.77 15.02
N TYR A 61 -2.61 7.98 13.70
CA TYR A 61 -3.31 7.20 12.68
C TYR A 61 -2.45 6.07 12.11
N GLU A 62 -1.14 6.05 12.34
CA GLU A 62 -0.21 5.01 11.86
C GLU A 62 -0.10 3.81 12.84
N GLY A 63 -0.92 3.78 13.89
CA GLY A 63 -0.91 2.73 14.93
C GLY A 63 -1.73 1.48 14.63
N TYR A 64 -2.41 1.42 13.48
CA TYR A 64 -3.10 0.24 12.99
C TYR A 64 -2.55 -0.06 11.60
N GLN A 65 -2.36 -1.35 11.28
CA GLN A 65 -1.79 -1.83 10.02
C GLN A 65 -2.54 -1.24 8.80
N GLN A 66 -2.13 -0.06 8.34
CA GLN A 66 -2.67 0.62 7.17
C GLN A 66 -1.91 0.10 5.96
N THR A 67 -2.46 -0.90 5.28
CA THR A 67 -2.05 -1.25 3.92
C THR A 67 -2.94 -0.49 2.95
N GLN A 68 -2.40 0.56 2.32
CA GLN A 68 -3.08 1.32 1.27
C GLN A 68 -3.24 0.47 0.00
N ASP A 69 -4.40 0.60 -0.64
CA ASP A 69 -4.71 0.00 -1.94
C ASP A 69 -3.74 0.52 -3.03
N PHE A 70 -2.88 -0.34 -3.56
CA PHE A 70 -2.17 -0.08 -4.82
C PHE A 70 -3.05 -0.51 -6.00
N HIS A 71 -4.24 0.08 -6.15
CA HIS A 71 -5.01 -0.02 -7.39
C HIS A 71 -4.98 1.28 -8.20
N THR A 72 -3.80 1.88 -8.23
CA THR A 72 -3.49 2.94 -9.18
C THR A 72 -2.16 2.58 -9.84
N SER A 73 -2.19 2.47 -11.17
CA SER A 73 -1.01 2.60 -12.00
C SER A 73 -0.51 4.05 -11.88
N VAL A 74 0.06 4.41 -10.74
CA VAL A 74 0.79 5.67 -10.59
C VAL A 74 2.22 5.40 -11.04
N PRO A 75 2.75 6.11 -12.03
CA PRO A 75 4.18 6.06 -12.29
C PRO A 75 4.91 6.52 -11.02
N PHE A 76 5.93 5.77 -10.60
CA PHE A 76 6.76 6.00 -9.42
C PHE A 76 7.61 7.30 -9.46
N LEU A 77 7.30 8.24 -10.35
CA LEU A 77 8.09 9.45 -10.55
C LEU A 77 7.18 10.65 -10.71
N GLU A 78 6.91 11.34 -9.59
CA GLU A 78 6.72 12.80 -9.57
C GLU A 78 6.92 13.32 -8.13
N CYS A 79 8.16 13.19 -7.63
CA CYS A 79 8.66 14.20 -6.69
C CYS A 79 8.93 15.46 -7.51
N LEU A 80 7.91 16.30 -7.73
CA LEU A 80 8.13 17.61 -8.31
C LEU A 80 8.97 18.45 -7.31
N PRO A 81 9.98 19.19 -7.80
CA PRO A 81 10.73 20.10 -6.95
C PRO A 81 9.80 21.21 -6.46
N TYR A 82 9.91 21.54 -5.18
CA TYR A 82 9.32 22.77 -4.64
C TYR A 82 10.03 23.97 -5.28
N ASP A 83 9.29 24.82 -6.01
CA ASP A 83 9.65 26.21 -6.31
C ASP A 83 9.25 27.13 -5.14
#